data_AF-A0A7D5N594-F1
#
_entry.id   AF-A0A7D5N594-F1
#
_cell.length_a   1.000
_cell.length_b   1.000
_cell.length_c   1.000
_cell.angle_alpha   90.00
_cell.angle_beta   90.00
_cell.angle_gamma   90.00
#
_symmetry.space_group_name_H-M   'P 1'
#
loop_
_entity.id
_entity.type
_entity.pdbx_description
1 polymer ?
#
loop_
_entity_poly.entity_id
_entity_poly.type
_entity_poly.pdbx_seq_one_letter_code
_entity_poly.pdbx_strand_id
1 'polypeptide(L)' 'MGIVHYYENEVDLILPVGNVKPGELKGILTYQLCNDIMCLPPEDLPFTVSLN' A
#
# COMPACT_ATOMS: atom_id res chain seq x y z
N MET A 1 -5.47 -15.20 -10.44
CA MET A 1 -5.85 -13.80 -10.74
C MET A 1 -6.15 -13.12 -9.40
N GLY A 2 -5.44 -12.04 -9.08
CA GLY A 2 -5.56 -11.35 -7.79
C GLY A 2 -6.81 -10.47 -7.70
N ILE A 3 -7.31 -10.26 -6.50
CA ILE A 3 -8.46 -9.39 -6.22
C ILE A 3 -7.93 -7.95 -6.15
N VAL A 4 -8.48 -7.06 -6.96
CA VAL A 4 -8.21 -5.61 -6.88
C VAL A 4 -9.33 -4.97 -6.08
N HIS A 5 -8.97 -4.28 -5.00
CA HIS A 5 -9.90 -3.49 -4.20
C HIS A 5 -9.87 -2.04 -4.68
N TYR A 6 -11.01 -1.52 -5.12
CA TYR A 6 -11.17 -0.14 -5.57
C TYR A 6 -11.68 0.74 -4.42
N TYR A 7 -11.16 1.95 -4.33
CA TYR A 7 -11.50 2.94 -3.30
C TYR A 7 -11.65 4.32 -3.94
N GLU A 8 -12.62 5.09 -3.47
CA GLU A 8 -12.89 6.44 -3.97
C GLU A 8 -12.37 7.50 -3.00
N ASN A 9 -11.71 8.53 -3.54
CA ASN A 9 -11.17 9.71 -2.83
C ASN A 9 -10.02 9.42 -1.86
N GLU A 10 -10.26 8.64 -0.81
CA GLU A 10 -9.31 8.39 0.27
C GLU A 10 -9.44 6.96 0.79
N VAL A 11 -8.32 6.36 1.17
CA VAL A 11 -8.27 5.02 1.75
C VAL A 11 -7.19 4.94 2.82
N ASP A 12 -7.58 4.46 4.00
CA ASP A 12 -6.66 4.09 5.07
C ASP A 12 -6.32 2.61 4.99
N LEU A 13 -5.05 2.29 4.75
CA LEU A 13 -4.55 0.92 4.72
C LEU A 13 -3.96 0.55 6.09
N ILE A 14 -4.76 -0.16 6.90
CA ILE A 14 -4.34 -0.61 8.23
C ILE A 14 -3.88 -2.06 8.16
N LEU A 15 -2.57 -2.26 8.32
CA LEU A 15 -1.94 -3.58 8.29
C LEU A 15 -1.51 -3.95 9.73
N PRO A 16 -2.15 -4.95 10.38
CA PRO A 16 -1.72 -5.38 11.70
C PRO A 16 -0.34 -6.03 11.59
N VAL A 17 0.64 -5.42 12.25
CA VAL A 17 1.99 -5.99 12.35
C VAL A 17 1.98 -6.97 13.52
N GLY A 18 2.43 -8.20 13.26
CA GLY A 18 2.52 -9.27 14.27
C GLY A 18 3.65 -9.03 15.28
N ASN A 19 4.47 -10.05 15.53
CA ASN A 19 5.61 -9.93 16.45
C ASN A 19 6.58 -8.82 16.01
N VAL A 20 6.45 -7.66 16.65
CA VAL A 20 7.31 -6.49 16.42
C VAL A 20 8.64 -6.73 17.13
N LYS A 21 9.70 -6.88 16.34
CA LYS A 21 11.07 -6.82 16.86
C LYS A 21 11.60 -5.41 16.67
N PRO A 22 12.42 -4.89 17.60
CA PRO A 22 13.10 -3.62 17.40
C PRO A 22 13.87 -3.61 16.08
N GLY A 23 13.69 -2.58 15.25
CA GLY A 23 14.34 -2.48 13.95
C GLY A 23 13.62 -1.59 12.93
N GLU A 24 13.90 -1.82 11.65
CA GLU A 24 13.28 -1.11 10.53
C GLU A 24 12.40 -2.07 9.71
N LEU A 25 11.12 -1.73 9.55
CA LEU A 25 10.23 -2.38 8.59
C LEU A 25 10.31 -1.64 7.26
N LYS A 26 10.80 -2.31 6.21
CA LYS A 26 10.85 -1.78 4.85
C LYS A 26 9.84 -2.51 3.99
N GLY A 27 9.08 -1.76 3.21
CA GLY A 27 8.04 -2.31 2.35
C GLY A 27 7.83 -1.46 1.11
N ILE A 28 7.02 -1.99 0.19
CA ILE A 28 6.61 -1.30 -1.03
C ILE A 28 5.08 -1.33 -1.04
N LEU A 29 4.48 -0.16 -1.17
CA LEU A 29 3.06 0.01 -1.44
C LEU A 29 2.87 0.15 -2.94
N THR A 30 2.31 -0.86 -3.58
CA THR A 30 1.91 -0.78 -4.99
C THR A 30 0.47 -0.28 -5.08
N TYR A 31 0.24 0.82 -5.78
CA TYR A 31 -1.10 1.38 -6.01
C TYR A 31 -1.33 1.69 -7.49
N GLN A 32 -2.59 1.83 -7.86
CA GLN A 32 -3.00 2.16 -9.22
C GLN A 32 -4.09 3.23 -9.16
N LEU A 33 -3.96 4.27 -9.99
CA LEU A 33 -4.96 5.33 -10.08
C LEU A 33 -5.81 5.15 -11.33
N CYS A 34 -7.13 5.31 -11.18
CA CYS A 34 -8.08 5.18 -12.28
C CYS A 34 -9.00 6.41 -12.34
N ASN A 35 -9.44 6.75 -13.55
CA ASN A 35 -10.55 7.64 -13.81
C ASN A 35 -11.69 6.86 -14.50
N ASP A 36 -12.76 7.55 -14.89
CA ASP A 36 -13.97 6.93 -15.48
C ASP A 36 -13.74 6.20 -16.82
N ILE A 37 -12.57 6.38 -17.45
CA ILE A 37 -12.28 5.90 -18.80
C ILE A 37 -11.12 4.89 -18.77
N MET A 38 -10.15 5.08 -17.87
CA MET A 38 -8.90 4.32 -17.87
C MET A 38 -8.22 4.28 -16.51
N CYS A 39 -7.35 3.29 -16.34
CA CYS A 39 -6.38 3.23 -15.25
C CYS A 39 -4.98 3.56 -15.76
N LEU A 40 -4.23 4.31 -14.95
CA LEU A 40 -2.80 4.45 -15.12
C LEU A 40 -2.10 3.12 -14.77
N PRO A 41 -0.87 2.88 -15.24
CA PRO A 41 -0.06 1.76 -14.76
C PRO A 41 0.10 1.80 -13.23
N PRO A 42 0.26 0.65 -12.55
CA PRO A 42 0.59 0.63 -11.14
C PRO A 42 1.93 1.31 -10.85
N GLU A 43 2.04 1.94 -9.69
CA GLU A 43 3.24 2.59 -9.19
C GLU A 43 3.63 2.00 -7.83
N ASP A 44 4.94 1.88 -7.61
CA ASP A 44 5.54 1.36 -6.38
C ASP A 44 6.06 2.49 -5.50
N LEU A 45 5.51 2.62 -4.30
CA LEU A 45 5.97 3.56 -3.29
C LEU A 45 6.73 2.84 -2.17
N PRO A 46 8.07 2.95 -2.11
CA PRO A 46 8.84 2.38 -1.02
C PRO A 46 8.61 3.17 0.28
N PHE A 47 8.47 2.46 1.40
CA PHE A 47 8.35 3.06 2.72
C PHE A 47 9.28 2.38 3.74
N THR A 48 9.61 3.10 4.81
CA THR A 48 10.37 2.58 5.95
C THR A 48 9.74 3.07 7.25
N VAL A 49 9.47 2.15 8.17
CA VAL A 49 8.90 2.43 9.49
C VAL A 49 9.87 1.93 10.56
N SER A 50 10.25 2.80 11.49
CA SER A 50 11.04 2.42 12.66
C SER A 50 10.14 1.77 13.71
N LEU A 51 10.51 0.56 14.13
CA LEU A 51 9.86 -0.22 15.17
C LEU A 51 10.72 -0.08 16.43
N ASN A 52 10.32 0.81 17.34
CA ASN A 52 10.96 1.04 18.64
C ASN A 52 10.26 0.27 19.75
#